data_AF-A0A661J4R2-F1
#
_entry.id   AF-A0A661J4R2-F1
#
_cell.length_a   1.000
_cell.length_b   1.000
_cell.length_c   1.000
_cell.angle_alpha   90.00
_cell.angle_beta   90.00
_cell.angle_gamma   90.00
#
_symmetry.space_group_name_H-M   'P 1'
#
loop_
_entity.id
_entity.type
_entity.pdbx_description
1 polymer ?
#
loop_
_entity_poly.entity_id
_entity_poly.type
_entity_poly.pdbx_seq_one_letter_code
_entity_poly.pdbx_strand_id
1 'polypeptide(L)'
;MVVECPKCKTKFMLDEKKLKHFYTKARCSICGHIFVIQRIPSTFLAKERSKAIKFNKVNRVQKSKCIHCGYLNLPHLKFCERCGKELKNSKENSFSKMIIKLKGKINIL
;
A
#
# COMPACT_ATOMS: atom_id res chain seq x y z
N MET A 1 14.53 -0.63 -25.11
CA MET A 1 15.17 0.34 -24.18
C MET A 1 16.67 0.49 -24.43
N VAL A 2 17.24 1.66 -24.15
CA VAL A 2 18.70 1.90 -24.21
C VAL A 2 19.33 1.60 -22.85
N VAL A 3 20.44 0.87 -22.83
CA VAL A 3 21.18 0.52 -21.61
C VAL A 3 22.65 0.86 -21.76
N GLU A 4 23.23 1.43 -20.71
CA GLU A 4 24.65 1.82 -20.66
C GLU A 4 25.46 0.85 -19.81
N CYS A 5 26.62 0.41 -20.31
CA CYS A 5 27.55 -0.38 -19.50
C CYS A 5 28.17 0.49 -18.40
N PRO A 6 28.08 0.11 -17.11
CA PRO A 6 28.61 0.92 -16.02
C PRO A 6 30.13 1.06 -16.07
N LYS A 7 30.82 0.10 -16.68
CA LYS A 7 32.29 0.05 -16.78
C LYS A 7 32.84 0.90 -17.92
N CYS A 8 32.37 0.69 -19.16
CA CYS A 8 32.95 1.32 -20.36
C CYS A 8 32.06 2.38 -21.00
N LYS A 9 30.88 2.68 -20.43
CA LYS A 9 29.94 3.72 -20.89
C LYS A 9 29.36 3.52 -22.28
N THR A 10 29.67 2.42 -22.96
CA THR A 10 29.01 2.05 -24.22
C THR A 10 27.51 1.89 -24.00
N LYS A 11 26.72 2.44 -24.92
CA LYS A 11 25.25 2.35 -24.93
C LYS A 11 24.81 1.29 -25.94
N PHE A 12 23.80 0.51 -25.56
CA PHE A 12 23.23 -0.58 -26.36
C PHE A 12 21.72 -0.45 -26.45
N MET A 13 21.18 -0.73 -27.63
CA MET A 13 19.73 -0.87 -27.82
C MET A 13 19.34 -2.31 -27.48
N LEU A 14 18.49 -2.49 -26.46
CA LEU A 14 17.98 -3.80 -26.09
C LEU A 14 16.50 -3.93 -26.45
N ASP A 15 16.18 -5.07 -27.06
CA ASP A 15 14.80 -5.48 -27.31
C ASP A 15 14.13 -5.89 -26.00
N GLU A 16 13.07 -5.18 -25.66
CA GLU A 16 12.31 -5.36 -24.44
C GLU A 16 11.64 -6.72 -24.34
N LYS A 17 11.37 -7.39 -25.47
CA LYS A 17 10.78 -8.73 -25.50
C LYS A 17 11.72 -9.81 -24.97
N LYS A 18 13.04 -9.56 -25.01
CA LYS A 18 14.07 -10.49 -24.50
C LYS A 18 14.29 -10.34 -22.99
N LEU A 19 13.77 -9.29 -22.38
CA LEU A 19 13.88 -9.02 -20.95
C LEU A 19 12.70 -9.67 -20.21
N LYS A 20 12.83 -10.97 -19.93
CA LYS A 20 11.74 -11.78 -19.34
C LYS A 20 11.41 -11.44 -17.88
N HIS A 21 12.33 -10.81 -17.13
CA HIS A 21 12.21 -10.61 -15.68
C HIS A 21 12.63 -9.20 -15.24
N PHE A 22 12.26 -8.83 -14.00
CA PHE A 22 12.66 -7.57 -13.35
C PHE A 22 14.17 -7.34 -13.34
N TYR A 23 14.94 -8.43 -13.37
CA TYR A 23 16.39 -8.43 -13.42
C TYR A 23 16.85 -9.29 -14.58
N THR A 24 17.70 -8.75 -15.45
CA THR A 24 18.30 -9.49 -16.56
C THR A 24 19.82 -9.33 -16.49
N LYS A 25 20.57 -10.43 -16.47
CA LYS A 25 22.03 -10.39 -16.60
C LYS A 25 22.39 -10.09 -18.06
N ALA A 26 23.29 -9.14 -18.27
CA ALA A 26 23.79 -8.76 -19.58
C ALA A 26 25.31 -8.75 -19.58
N ARG A 27 25.90 -9.08 -20.72
CA ARG A 27 27.34 -8.98 -20.96
C ARG A 27 27.58 -7.85 -21.97
N CYS A 28 28.43 -6.90 -21.62
CA CYS A 28 28.85 -5.85 -22.55
C CYS A 28 29.64 -6.47 -23.71
N SER A 29 29.23 -6.20 -24.95
CA SER A 29 29.94 -6.69 -26.15
C SER A 29 31.29 -6.01 -26.38
N ILE A 30 31.52 -4.83 -25.78
CA ILE A 30 32.77 -4.07 -25.96
C ILE A 30 33.83 -4.46 -24.93
N CYS A 31 33.51 -4.42 -23.63
CA CYS A 31 34.49 -4.68 -22.56
C CYS A 31 34.30 -6.01 -21.82
N GLY A 32 33.30 -6.81 -22.20
CA GLY A 32 33.01 -8.10 -21.57
C GLY A 32 32.41 -8.03 -20.16
N HIS A 33 32.26 -6.84 -19.57
CA HIS A 33 31.70 -6.66 -18.23
C HIS A 33 30.28 -7.23 -18.13
N ILE A 34 30.04 -8.05 -17.13
CA ILE A 34 28.73 -8.64 -16.84
C ILE A 34 28.06 -7.79 -15.77
N PHE A 35 26.85 -7.31 -16.06
CA PHE A 35 26.07 -6.45 -15.16
C PHE A 35 24.59 -6.84 -15.18
N VAL A 36 23.85 -6.34 -14.20
CA VAL A 36 22.42 -6.59 -14.07
C VAL A 36 21.63 -5.38 -14.54
N ILE A 37 20.67 -5.63 -15.39
CA ILE A 37 19.71 -4.66 -15.88
C ILE A 37 18.45 -4.80 -15.04
N GLN A 38 18.08 -3.74 -14.34
CA GLN A 38 16.82 -3.65 -13.59
C GLN A 38 15.75 -3.02 -14.46
N ARG A 39 14.64 -3.72 -14.67
CA ARG A 39 13.45 -3.19 -15.34
C ARG A 39 12.28 -3.31 -14.39
N ILE A 40 11.63 -2.18 -14.11
CA ILE A 40 10.35 -2.17 -13.39
C ILE A 40 9.26 -2.10 -14.47
N PRO A 41 8.48 -3.17 -14.70
CA PRO A 41 7.37 -3.14 -15.64
C PRO A 41 6.37 -2.05 -15.25
N SER A 42 5.89 -1.28 -16.24
CA SER A 42 4.89 -0.23 -16.02
C SER A 42 3.60 -0.78 -15.40
N THR A 43 3.26 -2.04 -15.67
CA THR A 43 2.13 -2.76 -15.06
C THR A 43 2.29 -2.91 -13.54
N PHE A 44 3.52 -3.09 -13.05
CA PHE A 44 3.80 -3.18 -11.62
C PHE A 44 3.58 -1.82 -10.95
N LEU A 45 4.08 -0.73 -11.56
CA LEU A 45 3.84 0.64 -11.08
C LEU A 45 2.34 1.00 -11.09
N ALA A 46 1.61 0.61 -12.13
CA ALA A 46 0.17 0.83 -12.24
C ALA A 46 -0.61 0.04 -11.17
N LYS A 47 -0.22 -1.20 -10.89
CA LYS A 47 -0.83 -2.04 -9.85
C LYS A 47 -0.62 -1.47 -8.44
N GLU A 48 0.59 -1.01 -8.13
CA GLU A 48 0.90 -0.40 -6.83
C GLU A 48 0.18 0.94 -6.65
N ARG A 49 0.12 1.79 -7.70
CA ARG A 49 -0.72 3.01 -7.68
C ARG A 49 -2.19 2.70 -7.43
N SER A 50 -2.71 1.64 -8.08
CA SER A 50 -4.11 1.23 -7.90
C SER A 50 -4.43 0.72 -6.50
N LYS A 51 -3.47 0.09 -5.80
CA LYS A 51 -3.61 -0.32 -4.40
C LYS A 51 -3.59 0.88 -3.44
N ALA A 52 -2.68 1.83 -3.64
CA ALA A 52 -2.60 3.04 -2.82
C ALA A 52 -3.90 3.87 -2.89
N ILE A 53 -4.51 3.96 -4.08
CA ILE A 53 -5.82 4.62 -4.26
C ILE A 53 -6.94 3.88 -3.52
N LYS A 54 -6.95 2.53 -3.56
CA LYS A 54 -7.94 1.73 -2.82
C LYS A 54 -7.79 1.87 -1.30
N PHE A 55 -6.56 1.97 -0.79
CA PHE A 55 -6.31 2.22 0.63
C PHE A 55 -6.86 3.57 1.11
N ASN A 56 -6.68 4.63 0.30
CA ASN A 56 -7.21 5.96 0.60
C ASN A 56 -8.75 6.05 0.53
N LYS A 57 -9.41 5.23 -0.30
CA LYS A 57 -10.88 5.23 -0.40
C LYS A 57 -11.57 4.58 0.81
N VAL A 58 -10.92 3.61 1.46
CA VAL A 58 -11.46 2.91 2.64
C VAL A 58 -11.22 3.70 3.94
N ASN A 59 -10.22 4.58 3.98
CA ASN A 59 -9.83 5.35 5.16
C ASN A 59 -10.25 6.83 5.10
N ARG A 60 -11.51 7.14 4.77
CA ARG A 60 -12.09 8.42 5.22
C ARG A 60 -12.50 8.26 6.69
N VAL A 61 -11.50 8.27 7.56
CA VAL A 61 -11.66 8.19 9.00
C VAL A 61 -12.53 9.38 9.43
N GLN A 62 -13.80 9.13 9.74
CA GLN A 62 -14.74 10.16 10.19
C GLN A 62 -14.26 10.64 11.57
N LYS A 63 -13.51 11.75 11.60
CA LYS A 63 -13.08 12.37 12.85
C LYS A 63 -14.31 12.87 13.61
N SER A 64 -14.35 12.64 14.92
CA SER A 64 -15.45 13.09 15.78
C SER A 64 -15.02 14.33 16.58
N LYS A 65 -15.90 15.32 16.65
CA LYS A 65 -15.65 16.53 17.44
C LYS A 65 -15.96 16.25 18.90
N CYS A 66 -15.02 16.53 19.80
CA CYS A 66 -15.26 16.47 21.24
C CYS A 66 -16.34 17.48 21.63
N ILE A 67 -17.40 17.02 22.29
CA ILE A 67 -18.50 17.87 22.76
C ILE A 67 -18.08 18.87 23.84
N HIS A 68 -16.94 18.63 24.49
CA HIS A 68 -16.48 19.43 25.62
C HIS A 68 -15.46 20.52 25.26
N CYS A 69 -14.57 20.26 24.29
CA CYS A 69 -13.53 21.24 23.91
C CYS A 69 -13.45 21.50 22.41
N GLY A 70 -14.27 20.84 21.60
CA GLY A 70 -14.32 21.01 20.16
C GLY A 70 -13.16 20.39 19.38
N TYR A 71 -12.23 19.67 20.03
CA TYR A 71 -11.12 19.01 19.34
C TYR A 71 -11.60 17.87 18.43
N LEU A 72 -11.00 17.73 17.25
CA LEU A 72 -11.30 16.64 16.30
C LEU A 72 -10.46 15.41 16.62
N ASN A 73 -11.09 14.38 17.17
CA ASN A 73 -10.48 13.14 17.59
C ASN A 73 -10.64 12.03 16.53
N LEU A 74 -9.79 11.03 16.59
CA LEU A 74 -9.97 9.80 15.81
C LEU A 74 -11.15 8.97 16.37
N PRO A 75 -11.93 8.30 15.51
CA PRO A 75 -13.20 7.67 15.89
C PRO A 75 -13.09 6.47 16.83
N HIS A 76 -11.88 5.94 17.06
CA HIS A 76 -11.66 4.80 17.97
C HIS A 76 -11.25 5.23 19.38
N LEU A 77 -11.04 6.54 19.61
CA LEU A 77 -10.61 7.03 20.90
C LEU A 77 -11.79 7.07 21.88
N LYS A 78 -11.56 6.56 23.09
CA LYS A 78 -12.53 6.61 24.19
C LYS A 78 -12.54 7.96 24.91
N PHE A 79 -11.40 8.66 24.90
CA PHE A 79 -11.20 9.93 25.57
C PHE A 79 -10.63 10.97 24.60
N CYS A 80 -10.96 12.23 24.83
CA CYS A 80 -10.44 13.34 24.05
C CYS A 80 -8.94 13.53 24.31
N GLU A 81 -8.12 13.52 23.26
CA GLU A 81 -6.66 13.67 23.36
C GLU A 81 -6.25 15.05 23.91
N ARG A 82 -7.15 16.04 23.82
CA ARG A 82 -6.88 17.40 24.30
C ARG A 82 -7.35 17.65 25.73
N CYS A 83 -8.55 17.19 26.09
CA CYS A 83 -9.16 17.55 27.38
C CYS A 83 -9.43 16.36 28.30
N GLY A 84 -9.09 15.13 27.91
CA GLY A 84 -9.24 13.92 28.70
C GLY A 84 -10.68 13.45 28.93
N LYS A 85 -11.70 14.23 28.55
CA LYS A 85 -13.10 13.85 28.72
C LYS A 85 -13.52 12.76 27.75
N GLU A 86 -14.42 11.89 28.20
CA GLU A 86 -14.93 10.76 27.42
C GLU A 86 -15.61 11.24 26.12
N LEU A 87 -15.33 10.54 25.02
CA LEU A 87 -15.97 10.75 23.73
C LEU A 87 -17.13 9.77 23.61
N LYS A 88 -18.36 10.29 23.53
CA LYS A 88 -19.55 9.48 23.26
C LYS A 88 -19.52 9.00 21.80
N ASN A 89 -18.83 7.90 21.51
CA ASN A 89 -18.83 7.33 20.16
C ASN A 89 -20.18 6.67 19.87
N SER A 90 -20.96 7.31 19.00
CA SER A 90 -22.16 6.75 18.40
C SER A 90 -21.80 5.65 17.40
N LYS A 91 -22.17 4.41 17.77
CA LYS A 91 -22.29 3.19 16.97
C LYS A 91 -20.99 2.41 16.71
N GLU A 92 -20.86 1.29 17.43
CA GLU A 92 -20.10 0.12 17.01
C GLU A 92 -20.28 -0.13 15.50
N ASN A 93 -19.16 -0.30 14.80
CA ASN A 93 -19.16 -0.74 13.41
C ASN A 93 -20.07 -1.97 13.24
N SER A 94 -20.96 -1.92 12.26
CA SER A 94 -21.92 -2.97 11.88
C SER A 94 -21.28 -4.33 11.59
N PHE A 95 -19.96 -4.40 11.46
CA PHE A 95 -19.18 -5.64 11.34
C PHE A 95 -19.09 -6.42 12.66
N SER A 96 -19.02 -5.74 13.82
CA SER A 96 -18.90 -6.39 15.13
C SER A 96 -20.19 -7.12 15.52
N LYS A 97 -21.36 -6.59 15.15
CA LYS A 97 -22.67 -7.23 15.39
C LYS A 97 -22.87 -8.51 14.57
N MET A 98 -22.26 -8.63 13.40
CA MET A 98 -22.37 -9.83 12.55
C MET A 98 -21.60 -11.02 13.14
N ILE A 99 -20.43 -10.80 13.74
CA ILE A 99 -19.62 -11.85 14.37
C ILE A 99 -20.29 -12.40 15.64
N ILE A 100 -20.91 -11.54 16.46
CA ILE A 100 -21.61 -11.97 17.69
C ILE A 100 -22.88 -12.78 17.33
N LYS A 101 -23.60 -12.40 16.27
CA LYS A 101 -24.82 -13.11 15.82
C LYS A 101 -24.55 -14.50 15.23
N LEU A 102 -23.33 -14.76 14.74
CA LEU A 102 -22.91 -16.08 14.23
C LEU A 102 -22.45 -17.02 15.36
N LYS A 103 -21.82 -16.50 16.41
CA LYS A 103 -21.44 -17.31 17.59
C LYS A 103 -22.64 -17.82 18.41
N GLY A 104 -23.78 -17.14 18.35
CA GLY A 104 -25.03 -17.59 18.99
C GLY A 104 -25.80 -18.69 18.25
N LYS A 105 -25.35 -19.12 17.05
CA LYS A 105 -26.01 -20.18 16.27
C LYS A 105 -25.22 -21.49 16.20
N ILE A 106 -24.02 -21.53 16.78
CA ILE A 106 -23.13 -22.72 16.81
C ILE A 106 -23.03 -23.25 18.25
N ASN A 107 -24.18 -23.35 18.92
CA ASN A 107 -24.34 -24.29 20.03
C ASN A 107 -25.55 -25.15 19.69
N ILE A 108 -25.31 -26.12 18.81
CA ILE A 108 -26.12 -27.32 18.72
C ILE A 108 -25.23 -28.40 19.35
N LEU A 109 -25.43 -28.60 20.64
CA LEU A 109 -25.31 -29.89 21.30
C LEU A 109 -26.68 -30.19 21.90
#